data_AF-A0A7X3KFX1-F1
#
_entry.id   AF-A0A7X3KFX1-F1
#
_cell.length_a   1.000
_cell.length_b   1.000
_cell.length_c   1.000
_cell.angle_alpha   90.00
_cell.angle_beta   90.00
_cell.angle_gamma   90.00
#
_symmetry.space_group_name_H-M   'P 1'
#
loop_
_entity.id
_entity.type
_entity.pdbx_description
1 polymer ?
#
loop_
_entity_poly.entity_id
_entity_poly.type
_entity_poly.pdbx_seq_one_letter_code
_entity_poly.pdbx_strand_id
1 'polypeptide(L)'
;MKILHYIWLTVFTIVLSSFGSSLLVAMGFGGGFLIAFIYMLFMTAVVGMPCSLVIMWLAKREDAWGSVLRGLLHVLAGGGIVAVSAVYLGDGLEELADGATVLFACLGALQGGIYYGVYLGLKKAMKAAIANEEESMQLQNFIE
;
A
#
# COMPACT_ATOMS: atom_id res chain seq x y z
N MET A 1 13.23 -0.49 20.43
CA MET A 1 13.34 0.41 19.26
C MET A 1 12.92 -0.22 17.93
N LYS A 2 13.34 -1.44 17.56
CA LYS A 2 13.00 -2.05 16.25
C LYS A 2 11.49 -2.12 15.95
N ILE A 3 10.66 -2.50 16.93
CA ILE A 3 9.18 -2.54 16.79
C ILE A 3 8.59 -1.16 16.44
N LEU A 4 9.09 -0.09 17.06
CA LEU A 4 8.61 1.28 16.81
C LEU A 4 8.83 1.68 15.34
N HIS A 5 9.99 1.32 14.77
CA HIS A 5 10.29 1.56 13.37
C HIS A 5 9.33 0.84 12.42
N TYR A 6 8.98 -0.42 12.71
CA TYR A 6 8.00 -1.14 11.91
C TYR A 6 6.59 -0.56 12.02
N ILE A 7 6.18 -0.13 13.22
CA ILE A 7 4.90 0.56 13.42
C ILE A 7 4.85 1.84 12.59
N TRP A 8 5.88 2.68 12.69
CA TRP A 8 5.96 3.92 11.91
C TRP A 8 6.01 3.66 10.41
N LEU A 9 6.75 2.66 9.96
CA LEU A 9 6.79 2.25 8.55
C LEU A 9 5.37 1.94 8.04
N THR A 10 4.59 1.17 8.79
CA THR A 10 3.21 0.84 8.43
C THR A 10 2.33 2.07 8.41
N VAL A 11 2.37 2.91 9.46
CA VAL A 11 1.56 4.14 9.54
C VAL A 11 1.87 5.07 8.36
N PHE A 12 3.14 5.35 8.08
CA PHE A 12 3.53 6.21 6.97
C PHE A 12 3.17 5.60 5.61
N THR A 13 3.28 4.28 5.45
CA THR A 13 2.87 3.60 4.22
C THR A 13 1.38 3.83 3.96
N ILE A 14 0.53 3.62 4.97
CA ILE A 14 -0.92 3.83 4.84
C ILE A 14 -1.21 5.29 4.51
N VAL A 15 -0.70 6.24 5.30
CA VAL A 15 -0.99 7.67 5.11
C VAL A 15 -0.52 8.17 3.74
N LEU A 16 0.73 7.89 3.35
CA LEU A 16 1.29 8.39 2.09
C LEU A 16 0.65 7.72 0.87
N SER A 17 0.35 6.43 0.93
CA SER A 17 -0.34 5.76 -0.18
C SER A 17 -1.76 6.25 -0.36
N SER A 18 -2.51 6.41 0.75
CA SER A 18 -3.86 6.97 0.71
C SER A 18 -3.86 8.42 0.19
N PHE A 19 -2.88 9.23 0.59
CA PHE A 19 -2.72 10.60 0.11
C PHE A 19 -2.42 10.65 -1.40
N GLY A 20 -1.47 9.84 -1.86
CA GLY A 20 -1.10 9.77 -3.28
C GLY A 20 -2.28 9.37 -4.16
N SER A 21 -3.03 8.35 -3.75
CA SER A 21 -4.17 7.87 -4.51
C SER A 21 -5.37 8.81 -4.45
N SER A 22 -5.66 9.42 -3.30
CA SER A 22 -6.75 10.40 -3.20
C SER A 22 -6.47 11.65 -4.03
N LEU A 23 -5.19 12.04 -4.15
CA LEU A 23 -4.78 13.13 -5.03
C LEU A 23 -5.03 12.76 -6.51
N LEU A 24 -4.64 11.55 -6.93
CA LEU A 24 -4.90 11.07 -8.29
C LEU A 24 -6.39 11.02 -8.61
N VAL A 25 -7.21 10.53 -7.68
CA VAL A 25 -8.68 10.51 -7.83
C VAL A 25 -9.24 11.93 -7.93
N ALA A 26 -8.80 12.85 -7.06
CA ALA A 26 -9.26 14.23 -7.09
C ALA A 26 -8.90 14.93 -8.41
N MET A 27 -7.68 14.72 -8.92
CA MET A 27 -7.22 15.29 -10.19
C MET A 27 -7.92 14.67 -11.41
N GLY A 28 -8.19 13.36 -11.39
CA GLY A 28 -8.79 12.65 -12.52
C GLY A 28 -10.30 12.79 -12.63
N PHE A 29 -11.00 12.90 -11.50
CA PHE A 29 -12.48 12.85 -11.45
C PHE A 29 -13.14 14.09 -10.85
N GLY A 30 -12.36 15.12 -10.47
CA GLY A 30 -12.88 16.40 -9.98
C GLY A 30 -13.60 16.32 -8.63
N GLY A 31 -13.32 15.28 -7.84
CA GLY A 31 -14.01 14.99 -6.57
C GLY A 31 -13.41 15.63 -5.31
N GLY A 32 -14.12 15.48 -4.19
CA GLY A 32 -13.68 15.94 -2.88
C GLY A 32 -12.49 15.14 -2.34
N PHE A 33 -11.28 15.70 -2.50
CA PHE A 33 -10.02 15.10 -2.04
C PHE A 33 -10.10 14.54 -0.61
N LEU A 34 -10.68 15.30 0.33
CA LEU A 34 -10.75 14.91 1.74
C LEU A 34 -11.60 13.64 1.95
N ILE A 35 -12.73 13.53 1.25
CA ILE A 35 -13.61 12.36 1.35
C ILE A 35 -12.91 11.13 0.78
N ALA A 36 -12.32 11.27 -0.41
CA ALA A 36 -11.54 10.19 -1.03
C ALA A 36 -10.36 9.76 -0.14
N PHE A 37 -9.67 10.72 0.47
CA PHE A 37 -8.54 10.45 1.38
C PHE A 37 -8.98 9.66 2.61
N ILE A 38 -10.04 10.10 3.31
CA ILE A 38 -10.55 9.42 4.51
C ILE A 38 -11.02 8.00 4.16
N TYR A 39 -11.75 7.85 3.05
CA TYR A 39 -12.23 6.54 2.59
C TYR A 39 -11.06 5.60 2.27
N MET A 40 -10.08 6.07 1.50
CA MET A 40 -8.90 5.28 1.14
C MET A 40 -8.07 4.91 2.37
N LEU A 41 -7.91 5.83 3.32
CA LEU A 41 -7.21 5.60 4.58
C LEU A 41 -7.88 4.48 5.37
N PHE A 42 -9.19 4.55 5.53
CA PHE A 42 -9.98 3.55 6.24
C PHE A 42 -9.89 2.17 5.57
N MET A 43 -10.17 2.10 4.26
CA MET A 43 -10.13 0.84 3.51
C MET A 43 -8.75 0.20 3.49
N THR A 44 -7.70 1.02 3.36
CA THR A 44 -6.32 0.54 3.37
C THR A 44 -5.91 0.03 4.75
N ALA A 45 -6.33 0.70 5.82
CA ALA A 45 -6.04 0.24 7.18
C ALA A 45 -6.78 -1.04 7.54
N VAL A 46 -8.08 -1.13 7.24
CA VAL A 46 -8.95 -2.23 7.67
C VAL A 46 -8.82 -3.46 6.78
N VAL A 47 -8.66 -3.29 5.47
CA VAL A 47 -8.66 -4.41 4.51
C VAL A 47 -7.30 -4.54 3.82
N GLY A 48 -6.74 -3.43 3.33
CA GLY A 48 -5.50 -3.43 2.58
C GLY A 48 -4.29 -3.94 3.39
N MET A 49 -4.14 -3.51 4.63
CA MET A 49 -3.02 -3.88 5.49
C MET A 49 -3.07 -5.38 5.87
N PRO A 50 -4.19 -5.95 6.36
CA PRO A 50 -4.28 -7.40 6.55
C PRO A 50 -4.00 -8.20 5.28
N CYS A 51 -4.54 -7.77 4.14
CA CYS A 51 -4.29 -8.43 2.85
C CYS A 51 -2.79 -8.38 2.48
N SER A 52 -2.14 -7.23 2.69
CA SER A 52 -0.70 -7.07 2.46
C SER A 52 0.14 -8.01 3.32
N LEU A 53 -0.22 -8.19 4.60
CA LEU A 53 0.46 -9.15 5.48
C LEU A 53 0.36 -10.58 4.94
N VAL A 54 -0.83 -10.98 4.45
CA VAL A 54 -1.03 -12.29 3.81
C VAL A 54 -0.18 -12.42 2.54
N ILE A 55 -0.15 -11.39 1.69
CA ILE A 55 0.68 -11.39 0.47
C ILE A 55 2.16 -11.55 0.83
N MET A 56 2.65 -10.80 1.82
CA MET A 56 4.05 -10.90 2.26
C MET A 56 4.35 -12.26 2.87
N TRP A 57 3.39 -12.87 3.56
CA TRP A 57 3.52 -14.22 4.12
C TRP A 57 3.55 -15.30 3.04
N LEU A 58 2.74 -15.18 1.97
CA LEU A 58 2.71 -16.14 0.87
C LEU A 58 3.94 -16.01 -0.05
N ALA A 59 4.30 -14.77 -0.43
CA ALA A 59 5.37 -14.51 -1.37
C ALA A 59 6.69 -14.19 -0.65
N LYS A 60 7.29 -15.15 0.07
CA LYS A 60 8.47 -14.91 0.93
C LYS A 60 9.78 -14.59 0.20
N ARG A 61 9.85 -14.81 -1.11
CA ARG A 61 11.06 -14.61 -1.93
C ARG A 61 11.59 -13.16 -1.84
N GLU A 62 12.87 -13.00 -1.55
CA GLU A 62 13.48 -11.67 -1.28
C GLU A 62 14.21 -11.04 -2.48
N ASP A 63 14.29 -11.74 -3.62
CA ASP A 63 14.95 -11.22 -4.81
C ASP A 63 14.05 -10.26 -5.62
N ALA A 64 14.60 -9.77 -6.73
CA ALA A 64 13.90 -8.85 -7.63
C ALA A 64 12.57 -9.44 -8.13
N TRP A 65 12.55 -10.72 -8.50
CA TRP A 65 11.34 -11.43 -8.94
C TRP A 65 10.30 -11.56 -7.83
N GLY A 66 10.72 -11.82 -6.59
CA GLY A 66 9.84 -11.79 -5.43
C GLY A 66 9.20 -10.42 -5.22
N SER A 67 9.94 -9.34 -5.46
CA SER A 67 9.42 -7.97 -5.37
C SER A 67 8.39 -7.67 -6.47
N VAL A 68 8.64 -8.11 -7.71
CA VAL A 68 7.69 -7.98 -8.82
C VAL A 68 6.41 -8.77 -8.53
N LEU A 69 6.55 -10.03 -8.10
CA LEU A 69 5.42 -10.89 -7.76
C LEU A 69 4.54 -10.27 -6.66
N ARG A 70 5.15 -9.77 -5.58
CA ARG A 70 4.42 -9.07 -4.51
C ARG A 70 3.70 -7.84 -5.03
N GLY A 71 4.33 -7.07 -5.92
CA GLY A 71 3.69 -5.92 -6.56
C GLY A 71 2.45 -6.33 -7.34
N LEU A 72 2.56 -7.35 -8.19
CA LEU A 72 1.42 -7.89 -8.94
C LEU A 72 0.30 -8.38 -8.01
N LEU A 73 0.65 -9.10 -6.94
CA LEU A 73 -0.34 -9.58 -5.97
C LEU A 73 -1.06 -8.44 -5.26
N HIS A 74 -0.39 -7.32 -4.95
CA HIS A 74 -1.05 -6.16 -4.35
C HIS A 74 -1.99 -5.46 -5.34
N VAL A 75 -1.60 -5.35 -6.61
CA VAL A 75 -2.46 -4.79 -7.67
C VAL A 75 -3.70 -5.67 -7.86
N LEU A 76 -3.52 -6.98 -7.98
CA LEU A 76 -4.62 -7.93 -8.12
C LEU A 76 -5.52 -7.95 -6.89
N ALA A 77 -4.95 -7.91 -5.68
CA ALA A 77 -5.72 -7.86 -4.45
C ALA A 77 -6.54 -6.58 -4.33
N GLY A 78 -5.96 -5.42 -4.68
CA GLY A 78 -6.66 -4.15 -4.66
C GLY A 78 -7.90 -4.15 -5.56
N GLY A 79 -7.78 -4.63 -6.80
CA GLY A 79 -8.92 -4.77 -7.70
C GLY A 79 -9.90 -5.86 -7.27
N GLY A 80 -9.37 -7.00 -6.80
CA GLY A 80 -10.16 -8.13 -6.33
C GLY A 80 -11.02 -7.81 -5.11
N ILE A 81 -10.53 -7.00 -4.16
CA ILE A 81 -11.31 -6.55 -2.99
C ILE A 81 -12.57 -5.80 -3.46
N VAL A 82 -12.42 -4.90 -4.43
CA VAL A 82 -13.55 -4.13 -4.97
C VAL A 82 -14.51 -5.04 -5.72
N ALA A 83 -14.00 -5.91 -6.59
CA ALA A 83 -14.82 -6.84 -7.36
C ALA A 83 -15.65 -7.78 -6.45
N VAL A 84 -15.03 -8.35 -5.41
CA VAL A 84 -15.73 -9.19 -4.42
C VAL A 84 -16.76 -8.38 -3.64
N SER A 85 -16.44 -7.14 -3.26
CA SER A 85 -17.38 -6.27 -2.56
C SER A 85 -18.59 -5.94 -3.43
N ALA A 86 -18.38 -5.68 -4.72
CA ALA A 86 -19.44 -5.41 -5.69
C ALA A 86 -20.37 -6.62 -5.84
N VAL A 87 -19.84 -7.84 -5.99
CA VAL A 87 -20.67 -9.06 -6.08
C VAL A 87 -21.45 -9.31 -4.79
N TYR A 88 -20.82 -9.08 -3.63
CA TYR A 88 -21.46 -9.32 -2.34
C TYR A 88 -22.55 -8.30 -2.01
N LEU A 89 -22.41 -7.05 -2.47
CA LEU A 89 -23.35 -5.97 -2.17
C LEU A 89 -24.36 -5.68 -3.31
N GLY A 90 -24.04 -6.06 -4.55
CA GLY A 90 -24.77 -5.69 -5.78
C GLY A 90 -25.57 -6.83 -6.41
N ASP A 91 -26.08 -7.77 -5.61
CA ASP A 91 -26.99 -8.84 -6.07
C ASP A 91 -26.47 -9.77 -7.19
N GLY A 92 -25.16 -9.85 -7.44
CA GLY A 92 -24.58 -10.93 -8.24
C GLY A 92 -23.41 -10.54 -9.15
N LEU A 93 -23.13 -11.40 -10.14
CA LEU A 93 -22.00 -11.23 -11.06
C LEU A 93 -22.23 -10.17 -12.14
N GLU A 94 -23.48 -9.79 -12.39
CA GLU A 94 -23.81 -8.76 -13.39
C GLU A 94 -23.19 -7.40 -13.01
N GLU A 95 -23.06 -7.13 -11.71
CA GLU A 95 -22.44 -5.93 -11.18
C GLU A 95 -20.96 -5.79 -11.56
N LEU A 96 -20.27 -6.89 -11.87
CA LEU A 96 -18.87 -6.85 -12.32
C LEU A 96 -18.72 -6.21 -13.71
N ALA A 97 -19.78 -6.22 -14.52
CA ALA A 97 -19.79 -5.59 -15.83
C ALA A 97 -20.22 -4.12 -15.77
N ASP A 98 -20.68 -3.64 -14.61
CA ASP A 98 -21.03 -2.23 -14.44
C ASP A 98 -19.79 -1.34 -14.60
N GLY A 99 -19.95 -0.26 -15.35
CA GLY A 99 -18.85 0.64 -15.67
C GLY A 99 -18.25 1.32 -14.44
N ALA A 100 -19.06 1.62 -13.42
CA ALA A 100 -18.58 2.18 -12.17
C ALA A 100 -17.82 1.13 -11.35
N THR A 101 -18.31 -0.10 -11.27
CA THR A 101 -17.61 -1.21 -10.60
C THR A 101 -16.24 -1.49 -11.24
N VAL A 102 -16.17 -1.55 -12.58
CA VAL A 102 -14.90 -1.72 -13.30
C VAL A 102 -13.94 -0.56 -13.00
N LEU A 103 -14.44 0.67 -13.00
CA LEU A 103 -13.65 1.85 -12.68
C LEU A 103 -13.10 1.78 -11.24
N PHE A 104 -13.95 1.46 -10.26
CA PHE A 104 -13.54 1.32 -8.87
C PHE A 104 -12.55 0.16 -8.69
N ALA A 105 -12.70 -0.94 -9.41
CA ALA A 105 -11.74 -2.05 -9.37
C ALA A 105 -10.36 -1.62 -9.91
N CYS A 106 -10.32 -0.83 -11.00
CA CYS A 106 -9.08 -0.23 -11.49
C CYS A 106 -8.44 0.71 -10.45
N LEU A 107 -9.24 1.53 -9.77
CA LEU A 107 -8.75 2.41 -8.69
C LEU A 107 -8.24 1.61 -7.48
N GLY A 108 -8.93 0.53 -7.10
CA GLY A 108 -8.49 -0.39 -6.06
C GLY A 108 -7.15 -1.04 -6.43
N ALA A 109 -7.01 -1.50 -7.67
CA ALA A 109 -5.77 -2.08 -8.17
C ALA A 109 -4.61 -1.08 -8.16
N LEU A 110 -4.88 0.16 -8.57
CA LEU A 110 -3.92 1.26 -8.50
C LEU A 110 -3.50 1.55 -7.04
N GLN A 111 -4.47 1.61 -6.11
CA GLN A 111 -4.19 1.82 -4.69
C GLN A 111 -3.33 0.69 -4.10
N GLY A 112 -3.59 -0.57 -4.48
CA GLY A 112 -2.75 -1.70 -4.08
C GLY A 112 -1.31 -1.57 -4.57
N GLY A 113 -1.13 -1.18 -5.84
CA GLY A 113 0.19 -0.91 -6.41
C GLY A 113 0.92 0.24 -5.72
N ILE A 114 0.25 1.38 -5.51
CA ILE A 114 0.80 2.56 -4.82
C ILE A 114 1.19 2.21 -3.39
N TYR A 115 0.33 1.52 -2.65
CA TYR A 115 0.62 1.06 -1.29
C TYR A 115 1.93 0.27 -1.23
N TYR A 116 2.11 -0.73 -2.09
CA TYR A 116 3.32 -1.54 -2.08
C TYR A 116 4.55 -0.78 -2.56
N GLY A 117 4.40 0.12 -3.54
CA GLY A 117 5.47 1.00 -4.00
C GLY A 117 5.98 1.93 -2.90
N VAL A 118 5.06 2.58 -2.17
CA VAL A 118 5.37 3.42 -1.01
C VAL A 118 6.05 2.60 0.08
N TYR A 119 5.54 1.41 0.40
CA TYR A 119 6.17 0.51 1.37
C TYR A 119 7.63 0.21 1.01
N LEU A 120 7.91 -0.13 -0.25
CA LEU A 120 9.28 -0.39 -0.70
C LEU A 120 10.17 0.84 -0.61
N GLY A 121 9.66 2.01 -0.99
CA GLY A 121 10.38 3.28 -0.89
C GLY A 121 10.78 3.60 0.55
N LEU A 122 9.81 3.56 1.47
CA LEU A 122 10.04 3.82 2.89
C LEU A 122 10.95 2.77 3.53
N LYS A 123 10.78 1.49 3.19
CA LYS A 123 11.64 0.40 3.68
C LYS A 123 13.10 0.61 3.28
N LYS A 124 13.35 1.04 2.04
CA LYS A 124 14.71 1.36 1.56
C LYS A 124 15.29 2.57 2.27
N ALA A 125 14.52 3.66 2.38
CA ALA A 125 14.94 4.87 3.08
C ALA A 125 15.28 4.61 4.55
N MET A 126 14.45 3.82 5.25
CA MET A 126 14.68 3.47 6.64
C MET A 126 15.94 2.62 6.84
N LYS A 127 16.19 1.65 5.94
CA LYS A 127 17.44 0.86 5.98
C LYS A 127 18.68 1.74 5.80
N ALA A 128 18.62 2.71 4.88
CA ALA A 128 19.72 3.64 4.66
C ALA A 128 19.96 4.55 5.88
N ALA A 129 18.89 5.03 6.52
CA ALA A 129 18.99 5.86 7.72
C ALA A 129 19.66 5.11 8.89
N ILE A 130 19.26 3.85 9.13
CA ILE A 130 19.84 3.03 10.20
C ILE A 130 21.33 2.73 9.93
N ALA A 131 21.71 2.45 8.69
CA ALA A 131 23.11 2.20 8.34
C ALA A 131 24.00 3.42 8.58
N ASN A 132 23.52 4.61 8.24
CA ASN A 132 24.24 5.87 8.50
C ASN A 132 24.40 6.15 10.00
N GLU A 133 23.40 5.84 10.82
CA GLU A 133 23.50 5.97 12.28
C GLU A 133 24.57 5.03 12.86
N GLU A 134 24.61 3.76 12.41
CA GLU A 134 25.62 2.79 12.87
C GLU A 134 27.05 3.22 12.49
N GLU A 135 27.26 3.74 11.28
CA GLU A 135 28.56 4.26 10.83
C GLU A 135 28.99 5.46 11.70
N SER A 136 28.07 6.38 12.00
CA SER A 136 28.37 7.56 12.82
C SER A 136 28.76 7.21 14.26
N MET A 137 28.12 6.21 14.86
CA MET A 137 28.46 5.72 16.20
C MET A 137 29.81 5.01 16.23
N GLN A 138 30.14 4.24 15.19
CA GLN A 138 31.44 3.58 15.08
C GLN A 138 32.59 4.59 14.96
N LEU A 139 32.39 5.66 14.18
CA LEU A 139 33.35 6.76 14.07
C LEU A 139 33.56 7.48 15.40
N GLN A 140 32.49 7.76 16.16
CA GLN A 140 32.60 8.38 17.48
C GLN A 140 33.42 7.51 18.45
N ASN A 141 33.12 6.22 18.53
CA ASN A 141 33.84 5.28 19.40
C ASN A 141 35.32 5.05 19.01
N PHE A 142 35.72 5.40 17.79
CA PHE A 142 37.11 5.31 17.35
C PHE A 142 37.94 6.56 17.68
N ILE A 143 37.28 7.70 17.89
CA ILE A 143 37.91 8.98 18.20
C ILE A 143 38.10 9.17 19.72
N GLU A 144 37.30 8.47 20.53
CA GLU A 144 37.43 8.38 22.00
C GLU A 144 38.44 7.31 22.44
#